data_AF-A0A286GW28-F1
#
_entry.id   AF-A0A286GW28-F1
#
_cell.length_a   1.000
_cell.length_b   1.000
_cell.length_c   1.000
_cell.angle_alpha   90.00
_cell.angle_beta   90.00
_cell.angle_gamma   90.00
#
_symmetry.space_group_name_H-M   'P 1'
#
loop_
_entity.id
_entity.type
_entity.pdbx_description
1 polymer ?
#
loop_
_entity_poly.entity_id
_entity_poly.type
_entity_poly.pdbx_seq_one_letter_code
_entity_poly.pdbx_strand_id
1 'polypeptide(L)'
;MISPALAATAEGAHDLPFYADPTFWVAIALLLVIVAFARPVLRAITAGLDTRAAQIRTKLEEARKLREDAQALLAEYQRKQRDALGEAEDIIAHAKAEAERVRADAEVALEESIRRREQQAMERIANAEAEALRQVRNQAVDIAIAAAGRLLQDNLPAAKADALVEQTIRDLPAKLH
;
A
#
# COMPACT_ATOMS: atom_id res chain seq x y z
N MET A 1 85.82 -57.90 34.83
CA MET A 1 85.62 -59.29 35.26
C MET A 1 84.29 -59.79 34.72
N ILE A 2 84.38 -60.87 33.91
CA ILE A 2 83.32 -61.83 33.56
C ILE A 2 82.21 -61.34 32.59
N SER A 3 82.56 -61.32 31.30
CA SER A 3 81.76 -61.97 30.22
C SER A 3 81.59 -63.47 30.53
N PRO A 4 80.73 -64.29 29.86
CA PRO A 4 80.10 -64.05 28.55
C PRO A 4 78.65 -64.60 28.37
N ALA A 5 78.08 -64.31 27.20
CA ALA A 5 77.29 -65.22 26.35
C ALA A 5 76.37 -66.25 27.03
N LEU A 6 75.06 -65.96 27.05
CA LEU A 6 74.04 -67.00 26.87
C LEU A 6 73.79 -67.12 25.36
N ALA A 7 74.67 -67.89 24.72
CA ALA A 7 74.43 -68.44 23.41
C ALA A 7 73.27 -69.44 23.49
N ALA A 8 72.29 -69.27 22.62
CA ALA A 8 71.61 -70.40 22.00
C ALA A 8 71.58 -70.15 20.49
N THR A 9 72.77 -69.96 19.91
CA THR A 9 73.05 -70.52 18.59
C THR A 9 73.15 -72.03 18.77
N ALA A 10 72.10 -72.74 18.41
CA ALA A 10 72.18 -74.15 18.09
C ALA A 10 71.59 -74.31 16.69
N GLU A 11 72.43 -74.12 15.68
CA GLU A 11 72.30 -74.91 14.46
C GLU A 11 72.50 -76.38 14.88
N GLY A 12 71.49 -77.20 14.59
CA GLY A 12 71.50 -78.61 14.96
C GLY A 12 70.26 -79.28 14.41
N ALA A 13 70.33 -79.67 13.14
CA ALA A 13 69.39 -80.59 12.52
C ALA A 13 69.29 -81.86 13.37
N HIS A 14 68.22 -81.97 14.15
CA HIS A 14 67.70 -83.23 14.63
C HIS A 14 66.20 -83.16 14.45
N ASP A 15 65.65 -84.23 13.88
CA ASP A 15 64.24 -84.58 13.78
C ASP A 15 63.59 -84.60 15.17
N LEU A 16 63.49 -83.43 15.80
CA LEU A 16 62.54 -83.21 16.87
C LEU A 16 61.20 -83.03 16.17
N PRO A 17 60.19 -83.81 16.56
CA PRO A 17 58.89 -83.69 15.95
C PRO A 17 58.44 -82.23 16.00
N PHE A 18 57.89 -81.71 14.89
CA PHE A 18 57.47 -80.31 14.72
C PHE A 18 56.59 -79.75 15.87
N TYR A 19 56.00 -80.63 16.68
CA TYR A 19 55.19 -80.30 17.86
C TYR A 19 55.99 -79.96 19.14
N ALA A 20 57.32 -80.17 19.17
CA ALA A 20 58.19 -79.89 20.32
C ALA A 20 58.88 -78.51 20.26
N ASP A 21 58.76 -77.79 19.13
CA ASP A 21 59.29 -76.44 18.97
C ASP A 21 58.34 -75.39 19.60
N PRO A 22 58.78 -74.58 20.58
CA PRO A 22 57.98 -73.51 21.17
C PRO A 22 57.44 -72.51 20.14
N THR A 23 58.14 -72.28 19.03
CA THR A 23 57.71 -71.35 17.98
C THR A 23 56.46 -71.85 17.23
N PHE A 24 56.27 -73.17 17.12
CA PHE A 24 55.08 -73.77 16.50
C PHE A 24 53.80 -73.48 17.30
N TRP A 25 53.85 -73.61 18.62
CA TRP A 25 52.71 -73.29 19.49
C TRP A 25 52.41 -71.79 19.55
N VAL A 26 53.44 -70.92 19.48
CA VAL A 26 53.26 -69.47 19.36
C VAL A 26 52.58 -69.12 18.03
N ALA A 27 52.98 -69.75 16.92
CA ALA A 27 52.34 -69.56 15.62
C ALA A 27 50.87 -70.02 15.62
N ILE A 28 50.55 -71.14 16.27
CA ILE A 28 49.17 -71.62 16.44
C ILE A 28 48.34 -70.64 17.30
N ALA A 29 48.89 -70.16 18.41
CA ALA A 29 48.22 -69.19 19.27
C ALA A 29 47.97 -67.87 18.51
N LEU A 30 48.94 -67.39 17.73
CA LEU A 30 48.80 -66.22 16.86
C LEU A 30 47.70 -66.45 15.80
N LEU A 31 47.69 -67.61 15.14
CA LEU A 31 46.66 -67.96 14.16
C LEU A 31 45.27 -67.98 14.80
N LEU A 32 45.12 -68.60 15.98
CA LEU A 32 43.87 -68.64 16.72
C LEU A 32 43.37 -67.25 17.10
N VAL A 33 44.27 -66.37 17.56
CA VAL A 33 43.94 -64.96 17.85
C VAL A 33 43.51 -64.24 16.56
N ILE A 34 44.24 -64.38 15.46
CA ILE A 34 43.88 -63.75 14.18
C ILE A 34 42.50 -64.23 13.73
N VAL A 35 42.21 -65.53 13.77
CA VAL A 35 40.91 -66.08 13.36
C VAL A 35 39.79 -65.62 14.30
N ALA A 36 40.03 -65.58 15.61
CA ALA A 36 39.06 -65.11 16.59
C ALA A 36 38.73 -63.62 16.42
N PHE A 37 39.71 -62.78 16.10
CA PHE A 37 39.55 -61.33 15.95
C PHE A 37 39.26 -60.86 14.50
N ALA A 38 39.49 -61.68 13.48
CA ALA A 38 39.25 -61.29 12.08
C ALA A 38 37.79 -60.89 11.83
N ARG A 39 36.82 -61.68 12.30
CA ARG A 39 35.39 -61.37 12.15
C ARG A 39 34.95 -60.06 12.84
N PRO A 40 35.23 -59.83 14.14
CA PRO A 40 34.80 -58.59 14.81
C PRO A 40 35.49 -57.36 14.24
N VAL A 41 36.78 -57.43 13.88
CA VAL A 41 37.51 -56.30 13.27
C VAL A 41 36.94 -55.94 11.91
N LEU A 42 36.70 -56.93 11.03
CA LEU A 42 36.09 -56.68 9.72
C LEU A 42 34.66 -56.11 9.85
N ARG A 43 33.87 -56.59 10.83
CA ARG A 43 32.55 -56.04 11.12
C ARG A 43 32.61 -54.58 11.62
N ALA A 44 33.55 -54.24 12.49
CA ALA A 44 33.69 -52.87 12.99
C ALA A 44 34.07 -51.88 11.86
N ILE A 45 34.98 -52.29 10.97
CA ILE A 45 35.41 -51.46 9.83
C ILE A 45 34.25 -51.25 8.84
N THR A 46 33.55 -52.33 8.47
CA THR A 46 32.40 -52.25 7.55
C THR A 46 31.26 -51.42 8.13
N ALA A 47 30.92 -51.62 9.41
CA ALA A 47 29.91 -50.81 10.09
C ALA A 47 30.28 -49.31 10.15
N GLY A 48 31.56 -48.98 10.37
CA GLY A 48 32.03 -47.60 10.35
C GLY A 48 31.93 -46.96 8.96
N LEU A 49 32.26 -47.70 7.90
CA LEU A 49 32.11 -47.25 6.51
C LEU A 49 30.64 -47.07 6.13
N ASP A 50 29.78 -48.02 6.51
CA ASP A 50 28.32 -47.93 6.26
C ASP A 50 27.70 -46.73 6.97
N THR A 51 28.11 -46.46 8.22
CA THR A 51 27.66 -45.28 8.97
C THR A 51 28.05 -43.98 8.26
N ARG A 52 29.31 -43.88 7.80
CA ARG A 52 29.76 -42.71 7.03
C ARG A 52 29.02 -42.58 5.70
N ALA A 53 28.82 -43.68 4.99
CA ALA A 53 28.08 -43.69 3.73
C ALA A 53 26.63 -43.24 3.94
N ALA A 54 25.96 -43.71 5.01
CA ALA A 54 24.63 -43.26 5.39
C ALA A 54 24.59 -41.76 5.69
N GLN A 55 25.52 -41.25 6.51
CA GLN A 55 25.62 -39.83 6.82
C GLN A 55 25.84 -38.96 5.57
N ILE A 56 26.70 -39.40 4.64
CA ILE A 56 26.94 -38.69 3.38
C ILE A 56 25.68 -38.70 2.51
N ARG A 57 24.97 -39.84 2.43
CA ARG A 57 23.70 -39.92 1.69
C ARG A 57 22.67 -38.95 2.26
N THR A 58 22.47 -38.94 3.58
CA THR A 58 21.54 -38.01 4.25
C THR A 58 21.90 -36.55 3.97
N LYS A 59 23.18 -36.17 4.10
CA LYS A 59 23.63 -34.80 3.80
C LYS A 59 23.41 -34.41 2.33
N LEU A 60 23.62 -35.34 1.39
CA LEU A 60 23.36 -35.10 -0.03
C LEU A 60 21.86 -34.96 -0.33
N GLU A 61 21.01 -35.75 0.32
CA GLU A 61 19.55 -35.63 0.22
C GLU A 61 19.06 -34.30 0.79
N GLU A 62 19.54 -33.90 1.97
CA GLU A 62 19.24 -32.59 2.57
C GLU A 62 19.70 -31.44 1.67
N ALA A 63 20.91 -31.51 1.11
CA ALA A 63 21.42 -30.49 0.21
C ALA A 63 20.60 -30.40 -1.09
N ARG A 64 20.15 -31.55 -1.64
CA ARG A 64 19.25 -31.58 -2.81
C ARG A 64 17.91 -30.94 -2.48
N LYS A 65 17.31 -31.33 -1.36
CA LYS A 65 16.03 -30.77 -0.90
C LYS A 65 16.14 -29.26 -0.68
N LEU A 66 17.20 -28.80 -0.02
CA LEU A 66 17.42 -27.37 0.22
C LEU A 66 17.58 -26.58 -1.10
N ARG A 67 18.23 -27.18 -2.10
CA ARG A 67 18.34 -26.58 -3.44
C ARG A 67 16.98 -26.53 -4.13
N GLU A 68 16.19 -27.59 -4.07
CA GLU A 68 14.84 -27.63 -4.64
C GLU A 68 13.93 -26.59 -3.98
N ASP A 69 13.94 -26.50 -2.65
CA ASP A 69 13.20 -25.50 -1.88
C ASP A 69 13.63 -24.07 -2.25
N ALA A 70 14.94 -23.82 -2.38
CA ALA A 70 15.46 -22.52 -2.80
C ALA A 70 15.04 -22.15 -4.24
N GLN A 71 15.03 -23.12 -5.15
CA GLN A 71 14.57 -22.92 -6.53
C GLN A 71 13.06 -22.65 -6.59
N ALA A 72 12.27 -23.38 -5.81
CA ALA A 72 10.83 -23.16 -5.70
C ALA A 72 10.52 -21.76 -5.14
N LEU A 73 11.24 -21.37 -4.09
CA LEU A 73 11.11 -20.05 -3.46
C LEU A 73 11.50 -18.93 -4.43
N LEU A 74 12.60 -19.08 -5.16
CA LEU A 74 13.02 -18.11 -6.17
C LEU A 74 11.96 -17.94 -7.26
N ALA A 75 11.40 -19.05 -7.76
CA ALA A 75 10.33 -19.01 -8.75
C ALA A 75 9.07 -18.34 -8.21
N GLU A 76 8.73 -18.56 -6.94
CA GLU A 76 7.61 -17.89 -6.27
C GLU A 76 7.84 -16.38 -6.16
N TYR A 77 9.03 -15.94 -5.72
CA TYR A 77 9.36 -14.51 -5.64
C TYR A 77 9.36 -13.84 -7.01
N GLN A 78 9.84 -14.52 -8.06
CA GLN A 78 9.79 -13.98 -9.42
C GLN A 78 8.35 -13.82 -9.93
N ARG A 79 7.46 -14.78 -9.63
CA ARG A 79 6.03 -14.64 -9.93
C ARG A 79 5.43 -13.46 -9.16
N LYS A 80 5.61 -13.42 -7.83
CA LYS A 80 5.13 -12.34 -6.98
C LYS A 80 5.64 -10.96 -7.43
N GLN A 81 6.89 -10.87 -7.87
CA GLN A 81 7.45 -9.62 -8.39
C GLN A 81 6.73 -9.19 -9.67
N ARG A 82 6.51 -10.11 -10.61
CA ARG A 82 5.78 -9.83 -11.85
C ARG A 82 4.33 -9.43 -11.57
N ASP A 83 3.66 -10.15 -10.68
CA ASP A 83 2.28 -9.87 -10.31
C ASP A 83 2.17 -8.50 -9.63
N ALA A 84 3.09 -8.18 -8.71
CA ALA A 84 3.14 -6.86 -8.06
C ALA A 84 3.44 -5.71 -9.03
N LEU A 85 4.28 -5.94 -10.06
CA LEU A 85 4.51 -4.96 -11.12
C LEU A 85 3.25 -4.74 -11.95
N GLY A 86 2.54 -5.82 -12.32
CA GLY A 86 1.27 -5.72 -13.03
C GLY A 86 0.19 -4.99 -12.22
N GLU A 87 0.06 -5.33 -10.94
CA GLU A 87 -0.88 -4.67 -10.03
C GLU A 87 -0.54 -3.18 -9.86
N ALA A 88 0.75 -2.82 -9.78
CA ALA A 88 1.17 -1.42 -9.72
C ALA A 88 0.83 -0.65 -11.01
N GLU A 89 1.03 -1.27 -12.18
CA GLU A 89 0.63 -0.69 -13.47
C GLU A 89 -0.88 -0.47 -13.55
N ASP A 90 -1.67 -1.46 -13.12
CA ASP A 90 -3.12 -1.37 -13.05
C ASP A 90 -3.60 -0.27 -12.10
N ILE A 91 -2.98 -0.16 -10.91
CA ILE A 91 -3.27 0.93 -9.95
C ILE A 91 -3.01 2.29 -10.60
N ILE A 92 -1.90 2.45 -11.30
CA ILE A 92 -1.57 3.72 -11.98
C ILE A 92 -2.55 4.01 -13.11
N ALA A 93 -2.92 3.00 -13.90
CA ALA A 93 -3.89 3.14 -14.98
C ALA A 93 -5.28 3.55 -14.44
N HIS A 94 -5.75 2.87 -13.38
CA HIS A 94 -7.00 3.22 -12.70
C HIS A 94 -6.97 4.62 -12.09
N ALA A 95 -5.88 5.00 -11.43
CA ALA A 95 -5.74 6.33 -10.85
C ALA A 95 -5.77 7.43 -11.91
N LYS A 96 -5.15 7.22 -13.07
CA LYS A 96 -5.20 8.16 -14.20
C LYS A 96 -6.61 8.26 -14.79
N ALA A 97 -7.26 7.13 -15.02
CA ALA A 97 -8.63 7.12 -15.54
C ALA A 97 -9.60 7.83 -14.59
N GLU A 98 -9.46 7.60 -13.28
CA GLU A 98 -10.28 8.26 -12.27
C GLU A 98 -9.96 9.75 -12.16
N ALA A 99 -8.69 10.15 -12.27
CA ALA A 99 -8.30 11.56 -12.28
C ALA A 99 -8.91 12.31 -13.48
N GLU A 100 -8.90 11.73 -14.68
CA GLU A 100 -9.55 12.30 -15.86
C GLU A 100 -11.07 12.40 -15.69
N ARG A 101 -11.70 11.38 -15.09
CA ARG A 101 -13.14 11.40 -14.79
C ARG A 101 -13.50 12.51 -13.81
N VAL A 102 -12.77 12.61 -12.70
CA VAL A 102 -12.95 13.65 -11.69
C VAL A 102 -12.73 15.04 -12.30
N ARG A 103 -11.73 15.18 -13.18
CA ARG A 103 -11.47 16.44 -13.88
C ARG A 103 -12.64 16.82 -14.79
N ALA A 104 -13.14 15.89 -15.60
CA ALA A 104 -14.28 16.15 -16.47
C ALA A 104 -15.54 16.52 -15.67
N ASP A 105 -15.83 15.79 -14.59
CA ASP A 105 -16.95 16.10 -13.69
C ASP A 105 -16.79 17.49 -13.04
N ALA A 106 -15.56 17.85 -12.64
CA ALA A 106 -15.26 19.16 -12.07
C ALA A 106 -15.39 20.30 -13.09
N GLU A 107 -14.98 20.08 -14.34
CA GLU A 107 -15.15 21.06 -15.43
C GLU A 107 -16.65 21.34 -15.68
N VAL A 108 -17.48 20.30 -15.76
CA VAL A 108 -18.94 20.44 -15.90
C VAL A 108 -19.56 21.17 -14.71
N ALA A 109 -19.21 20.77 -13.48
CA ALA A 109 -19.72 21.41 -12.27
C ALA A 109 -19.30 22.89 -12.18
N LEU A 110 -18.08 23.22 -12.63
CA LEU A 110 -17.58 24.58 -12.67
C LEU A 110 -18.36 25.43 -13.68
N GLU A 111 -18.57 24.93 -14.89
CA GLU A 111 -19.34 25.61 -15.93
C GLU A 111 -20.77 25.90 -15.47
N GLU A 112 -21.45 24.92 -14.86
CA GLU A 112 -22.77 25.15 -14.27
C GLU A 112 -22.74 26.20 -13.15
N SER A 113 -21.70 26.18 -12.31
CA SER A 113 -21.56 27.14 -11.22
C SER A 113 -21.38 28.58 -11.73
N ILE A 114 -20.61 28.73 -12.81
CA ILE A 114 -20.38 30.02 -13.48
C ILE A 114 -21.71 30.50 -14.07
N ARG A 115 -22.41 29.64 -14.82
CA ARG A 115 -23.71 29.98 -15.42
C ARG A 115 -24.73 30.43 -14.37
N ARG A 116 -24.81 29.74 -13.22
CA ARG A 116 -25.69 30.14 -12.11
C ARG A 116 -25.28 31.50 -11.52
N ARG A 117 -23.98 31.76 -11.36
CA ARG A 117 -23.47 33.04 -10.86
C ARG A 117 -23.75 34.18 -11.84
N GLU A 118 -23.60 33.95 -13.13
CA GLU A 118 -23.95 34.91 -14.17
C GLU A 118 -25.43 35.25 -14.14
N GLN A 119 -26.30 34.25 -14.06
CA GLN A 119 -27.75 34.47 -13.93
C GLN A 119 -28.08 35.29 -12.67
N GLN A 120 -27.50 34.94 -11.52
CA GLN A 120 -27.69 35.71 -10.28
C GLN A 120 -27.18 37.14 -10.39
N ALA A 121 -26.05 37.36 -11.08
CA ALA A 121 -25.53 38.71 -11.33
C ALA A 121 -26.47 39.52 -12.23
N MET A 122 -26.98 38.91 -13.31
CA MET A 122 -27.94 39.54 -14.22
C MET A 122 -29.25 39.89 -13.51
N GLU A 123 -29.78 39.00 -12.66
CA GLU A 123 -30.96 39.25 -11.83
C GLU A 123 -30.73 40.40 -10.85
N ARG A 124 -29.55 40.46 -10.22
CA ARG A 124 -29.19 41.58 -9.33
C ARG A 124 -29.10 42.91 -10.07
N ILE A 125 -28.51 42.91 -11.27
CA ILE A 125 -28.44 44.10 -12.12
C ILE A 125 -29.86 44.57 -12.49
N ALA A 126 -30.70 43.66 -12.98
CA ALA A 126 -32.09 44.01 -13.34
C ALA A 126 -32.89 44.56 -12.14
N ASN A 127 -32.73 43.97 -10.97
CA ASN A 127 -33.36 44.46 -9.74
C ASN A 127 -32.82 45.85 -9.34
N ALA A 128 -31.52 46.08 -9.46
CA ALA A 128 -30.90 47.37 -9.17
C ALA A 128 -31.34 48.46 -10.17
N GLU A 129 -31.45 48.13 -11.45
CA GLU A 129 -31.98 49.03 -12.48
C GLU A 129 -33.44 49.41 -12.21
N ALA A 130 -34.29 48.44 -11.87
CA ALA A 130 -35.69 48.68 -11.53
C ALA A 130 -35.84 49.52 -10.25
N GLU A 131 -34.97 49.33 -9.26
CA GLU A 131 -34.91 50.16 -8.05
C GLU A 131 -34.46 51.59 -8.38
N ALA A 132 -33.38 51.76 -9.16
CA ALA A 132 -32.88 53.07 -9.58
C ALA A 132 -33.94 53.85 -10.38
N LEU A 133 -34.64 53.19 -11.30
CA LEU A 133 -35.71 53.81 -12.07
C LEU A 133 -36.87 54.27 -11.18
N ARG A 134 -37.26 53.47 -10.18
CA ARG A 134 -38.27 53.86 -9.20
C ARG A 134 -37.81 55.06 -8.37
N GLN A 135 -36.56 55.09 -7.94
CA GLN A 135 -36.00 56.22 -7.20
C GLN A 135 -36.03 57.52 -8.02
N VAL A 136 -35.60 57.48 -9.28
CA VAL A 136 -35.66 58.65 -10.18
C VAL A 136 -37.10 59.12 -10.38
N ARG A 137 -38.03 58.20 -10.59
CA ARG A 137 -39.45 58.52 -10.75
C ARG A 137 -40.02 59.18 -9.48
N ASN A 138 -39.73 58.63 -8.31
CA ASN A 138 -40.20 59.18 -7.04
C ASN A 138 -39.62 60.59 -6.81
N GLN A 139 -38.33 60.78 -7.07
CA GLN A 139 -37.70 62.10 -6.95
C GLN A 139 -38.29 63.12 -7.93
N ALA A 140 -38.62 62.71 -9.16
CA ALA A 140 -39.30 63.57 -10.13
C ALA A 140 -40.73 63.93 -9.66
N VAL A 141 -41.46 62.98 -9.09
CA VAL A 141 -42.80 63.23 -8.50
C VAL A 141 -42.70 64.21 -7.34
N ASP A 142 -41.73 64.04 -6.43
CA ASP A 142 -41.52 64.94 -5.29
C ASP A 142 -41.20 66.37 -5.75
N ILE A 143 -40.34 66.51 -6.77
CA ILE A 143 -40.03 67.82 -7.37
C ILE A 143 -41.27 68.43 -8.02
N ALA A 144 -42.06 67.64 -8.75
CA ALA A 144 -43.29 68.12 -9.40
C ALA A 144 -44.34 68.57 -8.38
N ILE A 145 -44.54 67.81 -7.30
CA ILE A 145 -45.44 68.18 -6.20
C ILE A 145 -44.96 69.46 -5.51
N ALA A 146 -43.65 69.56 -5.22
CA ALA A 146 -43.08 70.75 -4.60
C ALA A 146 -43.24 72.00 -5.49
N ALA A 147 -43.01 71.86 -6.80
CA ALA A 147 -43.19 72.95 -7.76
C ALA A 147 -44.67 73.34 -7.92
N ALA A 148 -45.58 72.37 -8.00
CA ALA A 148 -47.02 72.61 -8.04
C ALA A 148 -47.51 73.31 -6.76
N GLY A 149 -47.00 72.90 -5.60
CA GLY A 149 -47.30 73.54 -4.31
C GLY A 149 -46.86 75.00 -4.26
N ARG A 150 -45.64 75.31 -4.74
CA ARG A 150 -45.15 76.69 -4.86
C ARG A 150 -45.98 77.52 -5.84
N LEU A 151 -46.26 77.00 -7.03
CA LEU A 151 -47.12 77.68 -8.01
C LEU A 151 -48.51 77.97 -7.46
N LEU A 152 -49.09 77.02 -6.72
CA LEU A 152 -50.39 77.21 -6.08
C LEU A 152 -50.30 78.31 -5.02
N GLN A 153 -49.27 78.33 -4.16
CA GLN A 153 -49.08 79.41 -3.17
C GLN A 153 -48.91 80.79 -3.83
N ASP A 154 -48.12 80.88 -4.91
CA ASP A 154 -47.81 82.14 -5.58
C ASP A 154 -49.00 82.70 -6.40
N ASN A 155 -49.89 81.84 -6.89
CA ASN A 155 -50.95 82.21 -7.83
C ASN A 155 -52.38 82.02 -7.30
N LEU A 156 -52.59 81.73 -5.99
CA LEU A 156 -53.93 81.56 -5.43
C LEU A 156 -54.52 82.92 -5.01
N PRO A 157 -55.55 83.44 -5.71
CA PRO A 157 -56.28 84.61 -5.25
C PRO A 157 -57.13 84.25 -4.03
N ALA A 158 -57.22 85.16 -3.04
CA ALA A 158 -58.00 84.95 -1.81
C ALA A 158 -59.44 84.45 -2.07
N ALA A 159 -60.11 84.98 -3.10
CA ALA A 159 -61.47 84.57 -3.48
C ALA A 159 -61.57 83.09 -3.92
N LYS A 160 -60.55 82.52 -4.56
CA LYS A 160 -60.54 81.08 -4.91
C LYS A 160 -60.19 80.19 -3.72
N ALA A 161 -59.37 80.68 -2.78
CA ALA A 161 -59.07 79.98 -1.55
C ALA A 161 -60.32 79.82 -0.67
N ASP A 162 -61.10 80.89 -0.49
CA ASP A 162 -62.36 80.86 0.26
C ASP A 162 -63.39 79.93 -0.40
N ALA A 163 -63.50 79.95 -1.74
CA ALA A 163 -64.38 79.04 -2.48
C ALA A 163 -63.97 77.56 -2.34
N LEU A 164 -62.67 77.25 -2.28
CA LEU A 164 -62.16 75.90 -2.04
C LEU A 164 -62.47 75.42 -0.61
N VAL A 165 -62.36 76.30 0.40
CA VAL A 165 -62.71 75.98 1.79
C VAL A 165 -64.21 75.67 1.91
N GLU A 166 -65.05 76.53 1.35
CA GLU A 166 -66.50 76.35 1.32
C GLU A 166 -66.91 75.06 0.58
N GLN A 167 -66.26 74.75 -0.54
CA GLN A 167 -66.49 73.50 -1.26
C GLN A 167 -66.05 72.27 -0.44
N THR A 168 -64.90 72.34 0.23
CA THR A 168 -64.41 71.25 1.09
C THR A 168 -65.35 71.00 2.28
N ILE A 169 -65.92 72.07 2.85
CA ILE A 169 -66.95 71.99 3.91
C ILE A 169 -68.22 71.31 3.38
N ARG A 170 -68.64 71.60 2.13
CA ARG A 170 -69.79 70.94 1.49
C ARG A 170 -69.57 69.49 1.10
N ASP A 171 -68.34 69.11 0.76
CA ASP A 171 -67.99 67.75 0.34
C ASP A 171 -67.69 66.81 1.52
N LEU A 172 -67.46 67.36 2.72
CA LEU A 172 -67.17 66.61 3.96
C LEU A 172 -68.25 65.57 4.33
N PRO A 173 -69.56 65.87 4.24
CA PRO A 173 -70.63 64.91 4.51
C PRO A 173 -70.66 63.74 3.51
N ALA A 174 -70.22 63.94 2.26
CA ALA A 174 -70.28 62.91 1.21
C ALA A 174 -69.13 61.87 1.29
N LYS A 175 -68.08 62.15 2.07
CA LYS A 175 -66.94 61.23 2.29
C LYS A 175 -66.98 60.50 3.64
N LEU A 176 -67.95 60.82 4.49
CA LEU A 176 -68.15 60.23 5.82
C LEU A 176 -69.29 59.18 5.86
N HIS A 177 -69.72 58.69 4.70
CA HIS A 177 -70.63 57.56 4.54
C HIS A 177 -69.94 56.41 3.82
#